data_AF-A0A7C0U197-F1
#
_entry.id   AF-A0A7C0U197-F1
#
_cell.length_a   1.000
_cell.length_b   1.000
_cell.length_c   1.000
_cell.angle_alpha   90.00
_cell.angle_beta   90.00
_cell.angle_gamma   90.00
#
_symmetry.space_group_name_H-M   'P 1'
#
loop_
_entity.id
_entity.type
_entity.pdbx_description
1 polymer ?
#
loop_
_entity_poly.entity_id
_entity_poly.type
_entity_poly.pdbx_seq_one_letter_code
_entity_poly.pdbx_strand_id
1 'polypeptide(L)'
;MKDWVLSRLEKLFTTPKSIVYFVHNFIGYYSEEKLLKSKIYFSYKPLLTFFFQTKINKETIQRVNSYLGLPDDLPWPYNRKGKLRHPKSWTKKFLKKHYPEIYLPPLLWLRKLVFVEFETIIDVPNHIFFLIKAAPAPFSSAQIEKAYACGELLKKVTKYDEFQLITITTPRMVAPLEKIHKALSWKDLENVKN
;
A
#
# COMPACT_ATOMS: atom_id res chain seq x y z
N MET A 1 9.40 -20.22 -0.35
CA MET A 1 10.55 -19.29 -0.57
C MET A 1 10.20 -17.83 -0.23
N LYS A 2 8.93 -17.41 -0.35
CA LYS A 2 8.39 -16.15 0.22
C LYS A 2 8.39 -16.12 1.78
N ASP A 3 8.53 -17.28 2.43
CA ASP A 3 8.20 -17.45 3.86
C ASP A 3 9.25 -16.91 4.84
N TRP A 4 10.53 -16.81 4.46
CA TRP A 4 11.58 -16.42 5.42
C TRP A 4 11.61 -14.91 5.68
N VAL A 5 11.39 -14.08 4.65
CA VAL A 5 11.35 -12.61 4.79
C VAL A 5 10.18 -12.22 5.69
N LEU A 6 9.01 -12.82 5.43
CA LEU A 6 7.81 -12.59 6.23
C LEU A 6 8.03 -13.04 7.68
N SER A 7 8.53 -14.25 7.90
CA SER A 7 8.83 -14.76 9.25
C SER A 7 9.81 -13.87 10.03
N ARG A 8 10.78 -13.23 9.35
CA ARG A 8 11.67 -12.28 10.00
C ARG A 8 10.99 -10.96 10.34
N LEU A 9 10.16 -10.43 9.46
CA LEU A 9 9.37 -9.22 9.75
C LEU A 9 8.38 -9.46 10.89
N GLU A 10 7.77 -10.64 10.93
CA GLU A 10 6.93 -11.08 12.05
C GLU A 10 7.69 -11.06 13.37
N LYS A 11 8.92 -11.60 13.40
CA LYS A 11 9.81 -11.54 14.57
C LYS A 11 10.17 -10.11 14.97
N LEU A 12 10.49 -9.26 13.99
CA LEU A 12 10.87 -7.86 14.21
C LEU A 12 9.70 -7.06 14.79
N PHE A 13 8.48 -7.32 14.36
CA PHE A 13 7.28 -6.59 14.76
C PHE A 13 6.41 -7.37 15.77
N THR A 14 7.05 -8.18 16.62
CA THR A 14 6.37 -8.97 17.65
C THR A 14 5.73 -8.13 18.76
N THR A 15 6.22 -6.91 19.00
CA THR A 15 5.76 -6.07 20.11
C THR A 15 5.57 -4.62 19.68
N PRO A 16 4.67 -3.86 20.32
CA PRO A 16 4.54 -2.43 20.06
C PRO A 16 5.85 -1.66 20.23
N LYS A 17 6.68 -2.03 21.21
CA LYS A 17 7.99 -1.40 21.44
C LYS A 17 8.96 -1.60 20.27
N SER A 18 8.95 -2.77 19.63
CA SER A 18 9.82 -3.02 18.47
C SER A 18 9.37 -2.27 17.23
N ILE A 19 8.06 -2.00 17.07
CA ILE A 19 7.53 -1.07 16.06
C ILE A 19 8.04 0.34 16.32
N VAL A 20 7.89 0.84 17.56
CA VAL A 20 8.35 2.17 17.96
C VAL A 20 9.83 2.31 17.65
N TYR A 21 10.65 1.36 18.10
CA TYR A 21 12.08 1.35 17.85
C TYR A 21 12.39 1.40 16.35
N PHE A 22 11.75 0.53 15.55
CA PHE A 22 11.97 0.48 14.11
C PHE A 22 11.60 1.81 13.42
N VAL A 23 10.40 2.31 13.70
CA VAL A 23 9.87 3.52 13.05
C VAL A 23 10.60 4.78 13.51
N HIS A 24 10.94 4.88 14.80
CA HIS A 24 11.65 6.04 15.34
C HIS A 24 13.10 6.08 14.86
N ASN A 25 13.85 4.98 15.02
CA ASN A 25 15.29 5.01 14.79
C ASN A 25 15.68 4.92 13.31
N PHE A 26 14.87 4.27 12.48
CA PHE A 26 15.25 4.05 11.09
C PHE A 26 14.45 4.88 10.09
N ILE A 27 13.20 5.19 10.44
CA ILE A 27 12.32 5.96 9.58
C ILE A 27 12.31 7.43 10.00
N GLY A 28 12.68 7.75 11.25
CA GLY A 28 12.76 9.12 11.76
C GLY A 28 11.38 9.70 12.09
N TYR A 29 10.43 8.87 12.52
CA TYR A 29 9.08 9.31 12.88
C TYR A 29 8.91 9.31 14.41
N TYR A 30 8.56 10.48 14.97
CA TYR A 30 8.79 10.80 16.39
C TYR A 30 7.57 10.68 17.32
N SER A 31 6.40 10.26 16.84
CA SER A 31 5.19 10.17 17.69
C SER A 31 5.02 8.79 18.32
N GLU A 32 5.77 8.52 19.39
CA GLU A 32 5.73 7.23 20.11
C GLU A 32 4.31 6.88 20.60
N GLU A 33 3.58 7.84 21.18
CA GLU A 33 2.22 7.61 21.70
C GLU A 33 1.25 7.11 20.61
N LYS A 34 1.38 7.65 19.39
CA LYS A 34 0.57 7.20 18.24
C LYS A 34 1.03 5.83 17.76
N LEU A 35 2.35 5.59 17.71
CA LEU A 35 2.90 4.29 17.30
C LEU A 35 2.51 3.15 18.23
N LEU A 36 2.31 3.40 19.52
CA LEU A 36 1.81 2.37 20.44
C LEU A 36 0.39 1.90 20.12
N LYS A 37 -0.39 2.70 19.36
CA LYS A 37 -1.74 2.36 18.89
C LYS A 37 -1.72 1.69 17.50
N SER A 38 -0.54 1.40 16.96
CA SER A 38 -0.40 0.82 15.63
C SER A 38 -1.01 -0.57 15.54
N LYS A 39 -1.57 -0.88 14.38
CA LYS A 39 -1.97 -2.22 13.97
C LYS A 39 -0.99 -2.72 12.92
N ILE A 40 -0.48 -3.93 13.10
CA ILE A 40 0.40 -4.55 12.12
C ILE A 40 -0.40 -5.58 11.32
N TYR A 41 -0.25 -5.50 10.01
CA TYR A 41 -0.80 -6.46 9.10
C TYR A 41 0.33 -7.12 8.31
N PHE A 42 0.50 -8.41 8.53
CA PHE A 42 1.31 -9.28 7.68
C PHE A 42 0.41 -9.72 6.53
N SER A 43 0.27 -8.85 5.52
CA SER A 43 -0.74 -9.04 4.49
C SER A 43 -0.29 -8.57 3.12
N TYR A 44 -0.40 -9.50 2.19
CA TYR A 44 -0.12 -9.33 0.78
C TYR A 44 -1.01 -8.32 0.06
N LYS A 45 -2.03 -7.67 0.65
CA LYS A 45 -3.00 -6.89 -0.17
C LYS A 45 -3.64 -5.71 0.57
N PRO A 46 -2.91 -4.61 0.85
CA PRO A 46 -3.50 -3.44 1.50
C PRO A 46 -4.73 -2.96 0.75
N LEU A 47 -4.62 -2.63 -0.54
CA LEU A 47 -5.74 -2.03 -1.29
C LEU A 47 -6.96 -2.95 -1.36
N LEU A 48 -6.76 -4.25 -1.51
CA LEU A 48 -7.86 -5.21 -1.47
C LEU A 48 -8.54 -5.22 -0.09
N THR A 49 -7.74 -5.27 0.98
CA THR A 49 -8.21 -5.31 2.37
C THR A 49 -8.99 -4.03 2.72
N PHE A 50 -8.48 -2.86 2.32
CA PHE A 50 -9.17 -1.59 2.56
C PHE A 50 -10.49 -1.49 1.80
N PHE A 51 -10.56 -1.96 0.55
CA PHE A 51 -11.82 -2.02 -0.20
C PHE A 51 -12.86 -2.97 0.44
N PHE A 52 -12.42 -4.01 1.16
CA PHE A 52 -13.33 -4.91 1.87
C PHE A 52 -13.78 -4.38 3.23
N GLN A 53 -12.93 -3.65 3.94
CA GLN A 53 -13.19 -3.19 5.31
C GLN A 53 -13.87 -1.82 5.35
N THR A 54 -13.65 -0.96 4.36
CA THR A 54 -14.16 0.41 4.36
C THR A 54 -15.49 0.49 3.63
N LYS A 55 -16.49 1.15 4.23
CA LYS A 55 -17.72 1.54 3.51
C LYS A 55 -17.35 2.62 2.48
N ILE A 56 -17.10 2.22 1.24
CA ILE A 56 -16.84 3.16 0.13
C ILE A 56 -18.12 3.95 -0.15
N ASN A 57 -18.07 5.26 0.11
CA ASN A 57 -19.16 6.19 -0.16
C ASN A 57 -18.90 7.00 -1.45
N LYS A 58 -19.84 7.87 -1.81
CA LYS A 58 -19.75 8.74 -3.00
C LYS A 58 -18.50 9.63 -2.99
N GLU A 59 -18.18 10.22 -1.84
CA GLU A 59 -17.01 11.10 -1.67
C GLU A 59 -15.69 10.34 -1.91
N THR A 60 -15.60 9.10 -1.47
CA THR A 60 -14.44 8.24 -1.75
C THR A 60 -14.33 7.94 -3.24
N ILE A 61 -15.44 7.60 -3.91
CA ILE A 61 -15.45 7.34 -5.36
C ILE A 61 -14.98 8.59 -6.13
N GLN A 62 -15.50 9.76 -5.78
CA GLN A 62 -15.11 11.04 -6.38
C GLN A 62 -13.59 11.26 -6.25
N ARG A 63 -13.03 11.14 -5.04
CA ARG A 63 -11.59 11.32 -4.81
C ARG A 63 -10.73 10.35 -5.61
N VAL A 64 -11.18 9.10 -5.76
CA VAL A 64 -10.47 8.12 -6.61
C VAL A 64 -10.62 8.45 -8.09
N ASN A 65 -11.80 8.87 -8.54
CA ASN A 65 -12.01 9.31 -9.92
C ASN A 65 -11.09 10.48 -10.27
N SER A 66 -11.02 11.52 -9.44
CA SER A 66 -10.12 12.66 -9.66
C SER A 66 -8.65 12.21 -9.75
N TYR A 67 -8.22 11.29 -8.87
CA TYR A 67 -6.87 10.71 -8.93
C TYR A 67 -6.58 9.96 -10.23
N LEU A 68 -7.59 9.28 -10.78
CA LEU A 68 -7.50 8.55 -12.04
C LEU A 68 -7.66 9.44 -13.29
N GLY A 69 -7.91 10.74 -13.12
CA GLY A 69 -8.26 11.65 -14.22
C GLY A 69 -9.62 11.33 -14.85
N LEU A 70 -10.54 10.74 -14.09
CA LEU A 70 -11.91 10.44 -14.50
C LEU A 70 -12.87 11.54 -14.01
N PRO A 71 -14.05 11.69 -14.63
CA PRO A 71 -15.09 12.58 -14.11
C PRO A 71 -15.45 12.22 -12.67
N ASP A 72 -15.53 13.21 -11.79
CA ASP A 72 -15.77 12.98 -10.36
C ASP A 72 -17.06 12.20 -10.10
N ASP A 73 -18.11 12.51 -10.85
CA ASP A 73 -19.43 11.90 -10.76
C ASP A 73 -19.56 10.56 -11.49
N LEU A 74 -18.50 10.07 -12.15
CA LEU A 74 -18.52 8.79 -12.87
C LEU A 74 -18.91 7.64 -11.92
N PRO A 75 -20.10 7.04 -12.08
CA PRO A 75 -20.58 6.04 -11.14
C PRO A 75 -19.80 4.75 -11.31
N TRP A 76 -19.35 4.17 -10.20
CA TRP A 76 -18.74 2.85 -10.20
C TRP A 76 -19.79 1.74 -10.28
N PRO A 77 -19.44 0.53 -10.75
CA PRO A 77 -20.43 -0.49 -11.02
C PRO A 77 -20.88 -1.17 -9.74
N TYR A 78 -22.20 -1.33 -9.55
CA TYR A 78 -22.80 -2.04 -8.42
C TYR A 78 -23.29 -3.44 -8.82
N ASN A 79 -23.41 -4.34 -7.85
CA ASN A 79 -24.06 -5.63 -8.05
C ASN A 79 -25.58 -5.53 -7.84
N ARG A 80 -26.32 -6.59 -8.16
CA ARG A 80 -27.78 -6.64 -7.99
C ARG A 80 -28.26 -6.44 -6.55
N LYS A 81 -27.39 -6.63 -5.56
CA LYS A 81 -27.66 -6.40 -4.14
C LYS A 81 -27.36 -4.97 -3.70
N GLY A 82 -27.11 -4.05 -4.64
CA GLY A 82 -26.77 -2.66 -4.35
C GLY A 82 -25.38 -2.47 -3.71
N LYS A 83 -24.50 -3.48 -3.75
CA LYS A 83 -23.12 -3.36 -3.24
C LYS A 83 -22.17 -3.04 -4.37
N LEU A 84 -21.24 -2.12 -4.11
CA LEU A 84 -20.18 -1.76 -5.05
C LEU A 84 -19.42 -3.01 -5.50
N ARG A 85 -19.24 -3.21 -6.81
CA ARG A 85 -18.42 -4.30 -7.33
C ARG A 85 -16.95 -3.98 -7.10
N HIS A 86 -16.25 -4.93 -6.51
CA HIS A 86 -14.83 -4.81 -6.25
C HIS A 86 -14.00 -4.65 -7.56
N PRO A 87 -13.00 -3.73 -7.62
CA PRO A 87 -12.20 -3.48 -8.83
C PRO A 87 -11.48 -4.70 -9.42
N LYS A 88 -11.08 -5.66 -8.58
CA LYS A 88 -10.61 -7.01 -9.01
C LYS A 88 -11.47 -7.63 -10.12
N SER A 89 -12.79 -7.43 -10.08
CA SER A 89 -13.77 -7.98 -11.03
C SER A 89 -13.93 -7.17 -12.32
N TRP A 90 -13.34 -5.98 -12.40
CA TRP A 90 -13.48 -5.04 -13.52
C TRP A 90 -12.58 -5.44 -14.69
N THR A 91 -12.85 -6.59 -15.28
CA THR A 91 -12.17 -7.02 -16.50
C THR A 91 -12.45 -6.06 -17.65
N LYS A 92 -11.60 -6.03 -18.69
CA LYS A 92 -11.83 -5.21 -19.88
C LYS A 92 -13.21 -5.50 -20.51
N LYS A 93 -13.59 -6.78 -20.61
CA LYS A 93 -14.90 -7.22 -21.11
C LYS A 93 -16.06 -6.72 -20.26
N PHE A 94 -15.88 -6.66 -18.94
CA PHE A 94 -16.89 -6.12 -18.03
C PHE A 94 -17.02 -4.61 -18.20
N LEU A 95 -15.91 -3.86 -18.13
CA LEU A 95 -15.91 -2.40 -18.21
C LEU A 95 -16.47 -1.87 -19.54
N LYS A 96 -16.18 -2.55 -20.67
CA LYS A 96 -16.73 -2.21 -21.99
C LYS A 96 -18.26 -2.15 -22.04
N LYS A 97 -18.96 -2.86 -21.13
CA LYS A 97 -20.42 -2.86 -21.08
C LYS A 97 -21.00 -1.65 -20.35
N HIS A 98 -20.18 -0.95 -19.58
CA HIS A 98 -20.62 0.08 -18.64
C HIS A 98 -20.03 1.46 -18.93
N TYR A 99 -18.91 1.51 -19.66
CA TYR A 99 -18.15 2.75 -19.83
C TYR A 99 -17.63 2.92 -21.28
N PRO A 100 -17.55 4.18 -21.76
CA PRO A 100 -16.81 4.55 -22.97
C PRO A 100 -15.34 4.10 -22.92
N GLU A 101 -14.75 3.81 -24.08
CA GLU A 101 -13.37 3.29 -24.18
C GLU A 101 -12.32 4.18 -23.51
N ILE A 102 -12.54 5.49 -23.50
CA ILE A 102 -11.65 6.48 -22.86
C ILE A 102 -11.47 6.25 -21.34
N TYR A 103 -12.46 5.67 -20.66
CA TYR A 103 -12.39 5.43 -19.20
C TYR A 103 -11.81 4.06 -18.84
N LEU A 104 -11.66 3.16 -19.82
CA LEU A 104 -11.18 1.80 -19.55
C LEU A 104 -9.74 1.77 -19.03
N PRO A 105 -8.76 2.49 -19.62
CA PRO A 105 -7.37 2.40 -19.17
C PRO A 105 -7.19 2.79 -17.68
N PRO A 106 -7.74 3.91 -17.18
CA PRO A 106 -7.63 4.26 -15.75
C PRO A 106 -8.32 3.24 -14.83
N LEU A 107 -9.51 2.75 -15.19
CA LEU A 107 -10.23 1.75 -14.40
C LEU A 107 -9.51 0.38 -14.40
N LEU A 108 -8.89 0.00 -15.52
CA LEU A 108 -8.05 -1.20 -15.60
C LEU A 108 -6.75 -1.05 -14.83
N TRP A 109 -6.20 0.17 -14.75
CA TRP A 109 -5.04 0.46 -13.93
C TRP A 109 -5.37 0.38 -12.44
N LEU A 110 -6.50 0.93 -12.00
CA LEU A 110 -7.01 0.73 -10.63
C LEU A 110 -7.15 -0.77 -10.32
N ARG A 111 -7.67 -1.56 -11.25
CA ARG A 111 -7.71 -3.02 -11.10
C ARG A 111 -6.31 -3.62 -10.91
N LYS A 112 -5.25 -3.10 -11.53
CA LYS A 112 -3.88 -3.61 -11.31
C LYS A 112 -3.39 -3.28 -9.89
N LEU A 113 -3.73 -2.10 -9.36
CA LEU A 113 -3.33 -1.69 -8.02
C LEU A 113 -3.90 -2.57 -6.91
N VAL A 114 -5.11 -3.12 -7.07
CA VAL A 114 -5.69 -4.05 -6.06
C VAL A 114 -4.93 -5.37 -5.89
N PHE A 115 -3.97 -5.67 -6.77
CA PHE A 115 -3.10 -6.85 -6.67
C PHE A 115 -1.70 -6.52 -6.18
N VAL A 116 -1.39 -5.26 -5.90
CA VAL A 116 -0.08 -4.87 -5.40
C VAL A 116 0.09 -5.43 -3.98
N GLU A 117 1.16 -6.20 -3.80
CA GLU A 117 1.48 -6.86 -2.54
C GLU A 117 2.60 -6.18 -1.77
N PHE A 118 2.43 -6.21 -0.45
CA PHE A 118 3.37 -5.74 0.56
C PHE A 118 3.57 -6.86 1.57
N GLU A 119 4.76 -6.92 2.15
CA GLU A 119 5.10 -7.94 3.12
C GLU A 119 4.62 -7.53 4.51
N THR A 120 4.60 -6.24 4.82
CA THR A 120 4.07 -5.73 6.09
C THR A 120 3.46 -4.34 5.90
N ILE A 121 2.39 -4.07 6.65
CA ILE A 121 1.78 -2.74 6.79
C ILE A 121 1.73 -2.42 8.28
N ILE A 122 2.26 -1.27 8.67
CA ILE A 122 2.08 -0.70 9.99
C ILE A 122 1.08 0.44 9.84
N ASP A 123 -0.13 0.23 10.31
CA ASP A 123 -1.23 1.18 10.30
C ASP A 123 -1.26 1.94 11.62
N VAL A 124 -0.96 3.24 11.58
CA VAL A 124 -1.17 4.16 12.69
C VAL A 124 -2.52 4.86 12.46
N PRO A 125 -3.59 4.46 13.17
CA PRO A 125 -4.94 4.86 12.82
C PRO A 125 -5.12 6.37 12.71
N ASN A 126 -5.80 6.80 11.63
CA ASN A 126 -6.08 8.21 11.30
C ASN A 126 -4.83 9.08 11.16
N HIS A 127 -3.67 8.51 10.82
CA HIS A 127 -2.45 9.30 10.74
C HIS A 127 -1.51 8.88 9.62
N ILE A 128 -0.87 7.71 9.73
CA ILE A 128 0.12 7.26 8.75
C ILE A 128 0.07 5.75 8.52
N PHE A 129 0.30 5.32 7.29
CA PHE A 129 0.67 3.94 7.00
C PHE A 129 2.14 3.84 6.63
N PHE A 130 2.85 2.89 7.23
CA PHE A 130 4.14 2.44 6.72
C PHE A 130 3.93 1.17 5.91
N LEU A 131 4.17 1.27 4.60
CA LEU A 131 4.01 0.19 3.64
C LEU A 131 5.38 -0.43 3.37
N ILE A 132 5.60 -1.66 3.81
CA ILE A 132 6.90 -2.32 3.71
C ILE A 132 6.86 -3.34 2.56
N LYS A 133 7.73 -3.12 1.58
CA LYS A 133 7.98 -4.04 0.47
C LYS A 133 9.37 -4.67 0.63
N ALA A 134 9.43 -5.97 0.83
CA ALA A 134 10.67 -6.69 1.13
C ALA A 134 10.87 -7.88 0.20
N ALA A 135 12.04 -7.97 -0.45
CA ALA A 135 12.37 -9.06 -1.35
C ALA A 135 13.87 -9.39 -1.33
N PRO A 136 14.24 -10.63 -1.69
CA PRO A 136 15.65 -11.01 -1.82
C PRO A 136 16.33 -10.40 -3.07
N ALA A 137 15.55 -9.85 -4.00
CA ALA A 137 16.04 -9.23 -5.22
C ALA A 137 15.59 -7.76 -5.30
N PRO A 138 16.34 -6.89 -5.99
CA PRO A 138 15.92 -5.52 -6.25
C PRO A 138 14.56 -5.46 -6.95
N PHE A 139 13.73 -4.50 -6.55
CA PHE A 139 12.49 -4.20 -7.25
C PHE A 139 12.79 -3.39 -8.51
N SER A 140 12.09 -3.67 -9.60
CA SER A 140 12.12 -2.78 -10.76
C SER A 140 11.41 -1.46 -10.44
N SER A 141 11.78 -0.38 -11.14
CA SER A 141 11.13 0.93 -10.96
C SER A 141 9.62 0.83 -11.12
N ALA A 142 9.14 0.05 -12.11
CA ALA A 142 7.72 -0.19 -12.32
C ALA A 142 7.02 -0.92 -11.16
N GLN A 143 7.73 -1.76 -10.39
CA GLN A 143 7.16 -2.39 -9.18
C GLN A 143 7.04 -1.38 -8.04
N ILE A 144 8.03 -0.49 -7.90
CA ILE A 144 8.05 0.54 -6.85
C ILE A 144 7.00 1.61 -7.15
N GLU A 145 6.92 2.09 -8.40
CA GLU A 145 5.91 3.05 -8.83
C GLU A 145 4.48 2.53 -8.59
N LYS A 146 4.23 1.25 -8.88
CA LYS A 146 2.94 0.61 -8.56
C LYS A 146 2.67 0.54 -7.06
N ALA A 147 3.70 0.24 -6.27
CA ALA A 147 3.59 0.22 -4.80
C ALA A 147 3.28 1.61 -4.24
N TYR A 148 3.97 2.63 -4.75
CA TYR A 148 3.75 4.02 -4.36
C TYR A 148 2.35 4.50 -4.78
N ALA A 149 1.95 4.25 -6.03
CA ALA A 149 0.62 4.59 -6.52
C ALA A 149 -0.51 3.89 -5.76
N CYS A 150 -0.25 2.67 -5.26
CA CYS A 150 -1.13 1.97 -4.35
C CYS A 150 -1.24 2.71 -3.00
N GLY A 151 -0.12 3.15 -2.42
CA GLY A 151 -0.09 3.96 -1.19
C GLY A 151 -0.80 5.31 -1.31
N GLU A 152 -0.55 6.05 -2.39
CA GLU A 152 -1.24 7.31 -2.69
C GLU A 152 -2.77 7.11 -2.76
N LEU A 153 -3.19 6.07 -3.48
CA LEU A 153 -4.60 5.73 -3.59
C LEU A 153 -5.21 5.37 -2.22
N LEU A 154 -4.49 4.65 -1.37
CA LEU A 154 -4.93 4.31 -0.01
C LEU A 154 -5.14 5.56 0.82
N LYS A 155 -4.15 6.46 0.85
CA LYS A 155 -4.22 7.74 1.54
C LYS A 155 -5.47 8.51 1.13
N LYS A 156 -5.79 8.56 -0.17
CA LYS A 156 -7.02 9.21 -0.67
C LYS A 156 -8.29 8.51 -0.18
N VAL A 157 -8.32 7.18 -0.14
CA VAL A 157 -9.50 6.43 0.31
C VAL A 157 -9.74 6.56 1.81
N THR A 158 -8.68 6.43 2.62
CA THR A 158 -8.77 6.33 4.09
C THR A 158 -8.73 7.67 4.81
N LYS A 159 -8.43 8.79 4.12
CA LYS A 159 -8.26 10.13 4.72
C LYS A 159 -7.08 10.19 5.72
N TYR A 160 -6.06 9.36 5.55
CA TYR A 160 -4.86 9.46 6.38
C TYR A 160 -4.04 10.68 5.96
N ASP A 161 -3.29 11.25 6.90
CA ASP A 161 -2.46 12.42 6.65
C ASP A 161 -1.33 12.04 5.68
N GLU A 162 -0.72 10.88 5.90
CA GLU A 162 0.52 10.48 5.25
C GLU A 162 0.58 8.98 4.97
N PHE A 163 1.49 8.59 4.08
CA PHE A 163 1.98 7.22 4.02
C PHE A 163 3.47 7.26 3.65
N GLN A 164 4.18 6.21 4.01
CA GLN A 164 5.57 6.02 3.62
C GLN A 164 5.77 4.63 3.05
N LEU A 165 6.35 4.57 1.84
CA LEU A 165 6.78 3.34 1.22
C LEU A 165 8.22 3.03 1.64
N ILE A 166 8.44 1.87 2.24
CA ILE A 166 9.75 1.38 2.66
C ILE A 166 10.07 0.15 1.80
N THR A 167 11.16 0.22 1.05
CA THR A 167 11.67 -0.94 0.31
C THR A 167 12.86 -1.55 1.02
N ILE A 168 12.85 -2.87 1.25
CA ILE A 168 13.93 -3.62 1.86
C ILE A 168 14.44 -4.64 0.83
N THR A 169 15.72 -4.54 0.46
CA THR A 169 16.38 -5.45 -0.49
C THR A 169 17.67 -5.99 0.11
N THR A 170 17.93 -7.29 -0.04
CA THR A 170 19.28 -7.85 0.24
C THR A 170 20.27 -7.45 -0.86
N PRO A 171 21.57 -7.29 -0.57
CA PRO A 171 22.48 -6.61 -1.49
C PRO A 171 22.83 -7.44 -2.72
N ARG A 172 22.47 -6.92 -3.91
CA ARG A 172 23.37 -6.71 -5.08
C ARG A 172 22.77 -5.59 -5.95
N MET A 173 23.57 -4.52 -6.10
CA MET A 173 23.44 -3.38 -7.02
C MET A 173 22.49 -2.21 -6.64
N VAL A 174 23.07 -1.00 -6.75
CA VAL A 174 22.54 0.37 -6.61
C VAL A 174 22.66 0.97 -8.02
N ALA A 175 21.60 1.39 -8.72
CA ALA A 175 20.91 2.71 -8.79
C ALA A 175 20.00 2.67 -10.06
N PRO A 176 18.95 3.53 -10.25
CA PRO A 176 18.73 4.86 -9.68
C PRO A 176 17.37 5.02 -8.97
N LEU A 177 17.40 5.26 -7.64
CA LEU A 177 16.22 5.44 -6.76
C LEU A 177 16.52 6.40 -5.59
N GLU A 178 17.37 7.41 -5.78
CA GLU A 178 17.74 8.35 -4.71
C GLU A 178 16.59 9.23 -4.16
N LYS A 179 15.32 9.04 -4.57
CA LYS A 179 14.21 9.94 -4.22
C LYS A 179 12.99 9.31 -3.52
N ILE A 180 13.03 8.04 -3.10
CA ILE A 180 11.97 7.44 -2.27
C ILE A 180 12.59 7.11 -0.91
N HIS A 181 12.85 8.18 -0.16
CA HIS A 181 13.83 8.38 0.91
C HIS A 181 14.20 7.17 1.79
N LYS A 182 15.47 6.74 1.65
CA LYS A 182 16.26 5.71 2.36
C LYS A 182 15.53 4.38 2.64
N ALA A 183 15.61 3.51 1.64
CA ALA A 183 15.61 2.06 1.81
C ALA A 183 16.71 1.64 2.79
N LEU A 184 16.35 0.95 3.86
CA LEU A 184 17.34 0.26 4.71
C LEU A 184 17.87 -0.95 3.96
N SER A 185 19.18 -1.16 4.03
CA SER A 185 19.76 -2.45 3.66
C SER A 185 19.52 -3.43 4.81
N TRP A 186 19.40 -4.72 4.52
CA TRP A 186 19.23 -5.75 5.58
C TRP A 186 20.36 -5.69 6.62
N LYS A 187 21.57 -5.27 6.27
CA LYS A 187 22.67 -5.10 7.23
C LYS A 187 22.36 -4.05 8.31
N ASP A 188 21.59 -3.03 7.98
CA ASP A 188 21.17 -1.97 8.93
C ASP A 188 20.15 -2.49 9.95
N LEU A 189 19.40 -3.54 9.59
CA LEU A 189 18.42 -4.21 10.44
C LEU A 189 19.04 -5.32 11.32
N GLU A 190 20.13 -5.95 10.88
CA GLU A 190 20.83 -7.01 11.63
C GLU A 190 21.70 -6.47 12.78
N ASN A 191 22.10 -5.19 12.73
CA ASN A 191 22.85 -4.54 13.82
C ASN A 191 21.97 -4.10 15.01
N VAL A 192 20.66 -4.42 15.02
CA VAL A 192 19.75 -4.22 16.18
C VAL A 192 19.87 -5.37 17.18
N LYS A 193 21.12 -5.70 17.50
CA LYS A 193 21.45 -6.43 18.72
C LYS A 193 22.52 -5.63 19.41
N ASN A 194 22.06 -4.74 20.30
CA ASN A 194 22.65 -4.44 21.60
C ASN A 194 21.55 -3.84 22.47
#